data_AF-A0A2J6J6M9-F1
#
_entry.id   AF-A0A2J6J6M9-F1
#
_cell.length_a   1.000
_cell.length_b   1.000
_cell.length_c   1.000
_cell.angle_alpha   90.00
_cell.angle_beta   90.00
_cell.angle_gamma   90.00
#
_symmetry.space_group_name_H-M   'P 1'
#
loop_
_entity.id
_entity.type
_entity.pdbx_description
1 polymer ?
#
loop_
_entity_poly.entity_id
_entity_poly.type
_entity_poly.pdbx_seq_one_letter_code
_entity_poly.pdbx_strand_id
1 'polypeptide(L)'
;MLTLCRHLFDELNRQGLRYCHWKSNVRLTEATEGKTDLDLLVHDDDADAFVEVLRHFDIKQVLSPYEKRFDGIDDYLGFDDRTGTLIHLHVHYRLILGQRYLKNHHLPVEQVYFDHLTMNDGVSVPCPELELVVLIIRAHMKIDGVSLLKHAIKGLSDHRYTAFPADIEQEFDQLIGRIDEAKLRVVFDRLALPLQLDLFLDFITRFAARRLLWRDLLRFQQQLFLGLRDYKRSQKMRIYLVYMSRIFRYSRIGRPFVRTEKKRLIDEGRIVALVGADGSGKSTLAAELHRWLGWKLQVRSLYLGIPKKRWVEALSFLIRGTIKIGLSPIAHFFEDLLWLLVARCRFAVWRRSIVERSRRGVVLFDRFPLRSFFDMPEPMDGPRLGTRSISSAFSTWAARHERSDYEHLTPPDLVVVLRASVDCLRTRKTDIDMERHR
;
A
#
# COMPACT_ATOMS: atom_id res chain seq x y z
N MET A 1 4.13 -20.38 -7.96
CA MET A 1 4.29 -19.19 -8.82
C MET A 1 2.98 -18.88 -9.56
N LEU A 2 2.54 -17.62 -9.52
CA LEU A 2 1.39 -17.09 -10.28
C LEU A 2 1.64 -17.14 -11.79
N THR A 3 0.57 -17.14 -12.58
CA THR A 3 0.68 -17.24 -14.05
C THR A 3 1.28 -15.99 -14.63
N LEU A 4 0.86 -14.80 -14.14
CA LEU A 4 1.45 -13.52 -14.51
C LEU A 4 2.96 -13.48 -14.28
N CYS A 5 3.43 -13.91 -13.09
CA CYS A 5 4.86 -13.93 -12.76
C CYS A 5 5.64 -14.86 -13.70
N ARG A 6 5.10 -16.05 -13.98
CA ARG A 6 5.74 -17.00 -14.90
C ARG A 6 5.94 -16.40 -16.28
N HIS A 7 4.86 -15.90 -16.89
CA HIS A 7 4.91 -15.34 -18.23
C HIS A 7 5.79 -14.09 -18.30
N LEU A 8 5.77 -13.26 -17.25
CA LEU A 8 6.65 -12.11 -17.14
C LEU A 8 8.13 -12.53 -17.18
N PHE A 9 8.55 -13.45 -16.31
CA PHE A 9 9.95 -13.87 -16.26
C PHE A 9 10.39 -14.64 -17.51
N ASP A 10 9.52 -15.49 -18.07
CA ASP A 10 9.79 -16.16 -19.34
C ASP A 10 10.04 -15.16 -20.47
N GLU A 11 9.25 -14.07 -20.53
CA GLU A 11 9.43 -13.02 -21.53
C GLU A 11 10.71 -12.20 -21.31
N LEU A 12 11.03 -11.85 -20.05
CA LEU A 12 12.28 -11.16 -19.71
C LEU A 12 13.51 -12.00 -20.11
N ASN A 13 13.46 -13.30 -19.83
CA ASN A 13 14.51 -14.25 -20.22
C ASN A 13 14.60 -14.40 -21.75
N ARG A 14 13.46 -14.48 -22.44
CA ARG A 14 13.39 -14.61 -23.91
C ARG A 14 13.97 -13.39 -24.63
N GLN A 15 13.76 -12.19 -24.10
CA GLN A 15 14.35 -10.97 -24.63
C GLN A 15 15.82 -10.77 -24.21
N GLY A 16 16.35 -11.61 -23.31
CA GLY A 16 17.72 -11.51 -22.84
C GLY A 16 18.01 -10.28 -21.98
N LEU A 17 16.99 -9.74 -21.29
CA LEU A 17 17.16 -8.56 -20.43
C LEU A 17 17.99 -8.90 -19.20
N ARG A 18 18.90 -8.00 -18.81
CA ARG A 18 19.71 -8.14 -17.59
C ARG A 18 18.89 -7.72 -16.39
N TYR A 19 18.32 -8.72 -15.72
CA TYR A 19 17.61 -8.53 -14.47
C TYR A 19 17.97 -9.62 -13.44
N CYS A 20 17.69 -9.37 -12.17
CA CYS A 20 17.66 -10.41 -11.15
C CYS A 20 16.73 -10.06 -9.99
N HIS A 21 16.19 -11.06 -9.30
CA HIS A 21 15.64 -10.87 -7.97
C HIS A 21 16.79 -10.78 -6.96
N TRP A 22 17.03 -9.58 -6.43
CA TRP A 22 18.34 -9.27 -5.85
C TRP A 22 18.47 -9.58 -4.35
N LYS A 23 17.37 -9.93 -3.65
CA LYS A 23 17.41 -10.19 -2.21
C LYS A 23 16.35 -11.17 -1.72
N SER A 24 16.64 -11.83 -0.59
CA SER A 24 15.69 -12.71 0.09
C SER A 24 15.20 -13.85 -0.83
N ASN A 25 16.11 -14.42 -1.61
CA ASN A 25 15.83 -15.43 -2.63
C ASN A 25 15.33 -16.76 -2.04
N VAL A 26 15.59 -17.00 -0.76
CA VAL A 26 14.97 -18.10 0.00
C VAL A 26 13.44 -18.03 -0.09
N ARG A 27 12.87 -16.83 -0.06
CA ARG A 27 11.42 -16.58 -0.10
C ARG A 27 10.92 -16.26 -1.51
N LEU A 28 11.69 -16.60 -2.55
CA LEU A 28 11.31 -16.34 -3.94
C LEU A 28 9.95 -16.97 -4.29
N THR A 29 9.66 -18.19 -3.82
CA THR A 29 8.37 -18.84 -4.04
C THR A 29 7.21 -18.02 -3.47
N GLU A 30 7.35 -17.44 -2.27
CA GLU A 30 6.32 -16.56 -1.68
C GLU A 30 6.14 -15.26 -2.48
N ALA A 31 7.23 -14.70 -3.00
CA ALA A 31 7.20 -13.48 -3.81
C ALA A 31 6.51 -13.72 -5.15
N THR A 32 6.83 -14.83 -5.82
CA THR A 32 6.18 -15.23 -7.08
C THR A 32 4.72 -15.66 -6.90
N GLU A 33 4.29 -15.92 -5.66
CA GLU A 33 2.90 -16.16 -5.26
C GLU A 33 2.13 -14.90 -4.85
N GLY A 34 2.78 -13.72 -4.88
CA GLY A 34 2.17 -12.44 -4.51
C GLY A 34 1.97 -12.25 -2.99
N LYS A 35 2.60 -13.08 -2.15
CA LYS A 35 2.54 -12.94 -0.68
C LYS A 35 3.50 -11.85 -0.18
N THR A 36 4.62 -11.68 -0.86
CA THR A 36 5.66 -10.69 -0.57
C THR A 36 6.00 -9.86 -1.80
N ASP A 37 6.88 -8.87 -1.64
CA ASP A 37 7.28 -7.99 -2.73
C ASP A 37 8.34 -8.68 -3.59
N LEU A 38 8.25 -8.52 -4.92
CA LEU A 38 9.30 -8.94 -5.86
C LEU A 38 10.32 -7.82 -5.99
N ASP A 39 11.49 -7.99 -5.39
CA ASP A 39 12.56 -6.99 -5.42
C ASP A 39 13.51 -7.27 -6.59
N LEU A 40 13.27 -6.58 -7.71
CA LEU A 40 14.02 -6.76 -8.96
C LEU A 40 15.10 -5.70 -9.10
N LEU A 41 16.30 -6.12 -9.50
CA LEU A 41 17.36 -5.25 -9.99
C LEU A 41 17.40 -5.38 -11.51
N VAL A 42 17.32 -4.27 -12.22
CA VAL A 42 17.33 -4.22 -13.70
C VAL A 42 18.49 -3.32 -14.13
N HIS A 43 19.22 -3.74 -15.16
CA HIS A 43 20.32 -2.95 -15.69
C HIS A 43 19.81 -1.64 -16.32
N ASP A 44 20.52 -0.53 -16.12
CA ASP A 44 20.08 0.81 -16.55
C ASP A 44 19.82 0.87 -18.07
N ASP A 45 20.72 0.31 -18.90
CA ASP A 45 20.51 0.25 -20.36
C ASP A 45 19.28 -0.56 -20.80
N ASP A 46 18.81 -1.50 -19.98
CA ASP A 46 17.69 -2.39 -20.30
C ASP A 46 16.37 -1.86 -19.69
N ALA A 47 16.40 -0.70 -19.03
CA ALA A 47 15.27 -0.15 -18.30
C ALA A 47 14.06 0.13 -19.21
N ASP A 48 14.29 0.71 -20.39
CA ASP A 48 13.21 1.03 -21.33
C ASP A 48 12.54 -0.24 -21.87
N ALA A 49 13.34 -1.23 -22.29
CA ALA A 49 12.83 -2.53 -22.75
C ALA A 49 12.07 -3.26 -21.63
N PHE A 50 12.56 -3.20 -20.39
CA PHE A 50 11.89 -3.76 -19.24
C PHE A 50 10.51 -3.10 -19.00
N VAL A 51 10.43 -1.77 -19.09
CA VAL A 51 9.15 -1.05 -18.96
C VAL A 51 8.18 -1.41 -20.08
N GLU A 52 8.66 -1.62 -21.31
CA GLU A 52 7.83 -2.09 -22.41
C GLU A 52 7.24 -3.48 -22.15
N VAL A 53 8.03 -4.41 -21.60
CA VAL A 53 7.53 -5.72 -21.17
C VAL A 53 6.47 -5.56 -20.08
N LEU A 54 6.69 -4.71 -19.08
CA LEU A 54 5.69 -4.46 -18.04
C LEU A 54 4.36 -3.92 -18.62
N ARG A 55 4.43 -3.02 -19.60
CA ARG A 55 3.23 -2.51 -20.29
C ARG A 55 2.50 -3.59 -21.06
N HIS A 56 3.23 -4.52 -21.70
CA HIS A 56 2.63 -5.65 -22.41
C HIS A 56 1.77 -6.54 -21.49
N PHE A 57 2.16 -6.67 -20.23
CA PHE A 57 1.43 -7.46 -19.22
C PHE A 57 0.43 -6.64 -18.38
N ASP A 58 0.08 -5.41 -18.78
CA ASP A 58 -0.78 -4.46 -18.03
C ASP A 58 -0.29 -4.21 -16.58
N ILE A 59 1.02 -4.32 -16.35
CA ILE A 59 1.63 -4.03 -15.05
C ILE A 59 1.83 -2.52 -14.94
N LYS A 60 1.16 -1.91 -13.95
CA LYS A 60 1.04 -0.45 -13.83
C LYS A 60 1.99 0.10 -12.78
N GLN A 61 2.74 1.12 -13.17
CA GLN A 61 3.61 1.83 -12.23
C GLN A 61 2.77 2.62 -11.22
N VAL A 62 3.22 2.63 -9.97
CA VAL A 62 2.58 3.30 -8.83
C VAL A 62 3.60 4.15 -8.07
N LEU A 63 3.13 5.24 -7.50
CA LEU A 63 3.98 6.18 -6.80
C LEU A 63 4.06 5.84 -5.33
N SER A 64 5.27 5.55 -4.85
CA SER A 64 5.56 5.54 -3.43
C SER A 64 5.22 6.88 -2.75
N PRO A 65 4.91 6.90 -1.44
CA PRO A 65 4.80 8.14 -0.68
C PRO A 65 6.04 9.00 -0.86
N TYR A 66 5.91 10.33 -0.93
CA TYR A 66 7.01 11.26 -1.24
C TYR A 66 8.28 10.98 -0.42
N GLU A 67 8.12 10.67 0.87
CA GLU A 67 9.23 10.40 1.79
C GLU A 67 10.03 9.12 1.50
N LYS A 68 9.43 8.20 0.74
CA LYS A 68 9.97 6.90 0.35
C LYS A 68 10.31 6.84 -1.15
N ARG A 69 10.13 7.93 -1.90
CA ARG A 69 10.57 8.01 -3.28
C ARG A 69 12.09 8.18 -3.31
N PHE A 70 12.74 7.36 -4.12
CA PHE A 70 14.16 7.44 -4.35
C PHE A 70 14.39 7.36 -5.85
N ASP A 71 15.30 8.19 -6.33
CA ASP A 71 15.76 8.13 -7.71
C ASP A 71 16.35 6.75 -8.03
N GLY A 72 16.03 6.19 -9.19
CA GLY A 72 16.41 4.82 -9.58
C GLY A 72 15.65 3.69 -8.87
N ILE A 73 14.52 3.98 -8.20
CA ILE A 73 13.63 2.97 -7.63
C ILE A 73 12.19 3.28 -8.01
N ASP A 74 11.56 2.32 -8.68
CA ASP A 74 10.17 2.37 -9.08
C ASP A 74 9.36 1.23 -8.48
N ASP A 75 8.07 1.45 -8.34
CA ASP A 75 7.13 0.46 -7.85
C ASP A 75 6.05 0.21 -8.92
N TYR A 76 5.70 -1.06 -9.12
CA TYR A 76 4.66 -1.46 -10.06
C TYR A 76 3.69 -2.45 -9.41
N LEU A 77 2.45 -2.47 -9.89
CA LEU A 77 1.42 -3.41 -9.51
C LEU A 77 0.93 -4.18 -10.74
N GLY A 78 0.97 -5.51 -10.63
CA GLY A 78 0.35 -6.41 -11.60
C GLY A 78 -0.89 -7.08 -11.01
N PHE A 79 -1.80 -7.51 -11.87
CA PHE A 79 -3.01 -8.23 -11.49
C PHE A 79 -3.04 -9.59 -12.19
N ASP A 80 -3.04 -10.68 -11.43
CA ASP A 80 -3.17 -12.03 -11.98
C ASP A 80 -4.66 -12.39 -12.10
N ASP A 81 -5.20 -12.30 -13.31
CA ASP A 81 -6.63 -12.52 -13.60
C ASP A 81 -7.15 -13.88 -13.14
N ARG A 82 -6.30 -14.91 -13.14
CA ARG A 82 -6.69 -16.29 -12.79
C ARG A 82 -6.97 -16.45 -11.31
N THR A 83 -6.17 -15.80 -10.45
CA THR A 83 -6.28 -15.94 -8.99
C THR A 83 -6.93 -14.72 -8.33
N GLY A 84 -7.02 -13.58 -9.02
CA GLY A 84 -7.43 -12.31 -8.44
C GLY A 84 -6.35 -11.68 -7.53
N THR A 85 -5.13 -12.22 -7.54
CA THR A 85 -4.04 -11.77 -6.66
C THR A 85 -3.32 -10.57 -7.28
N LEU A 86 -3.01 -9.57 -6.46
CA LEU A 86 -2.14 -8.48 -6.87
C LEU A 86 -0.68 -8.84 -6.58
N ILE A 87 0.21 -8.52 -7.51
CA ILE A 87 1.65 -8.61 -7.32
C ILE A 87 2.26 -7.22 -7.24
N HIS A 88 3.35 -7.09 -6.49
CA HIS A 88 4.07 -5.83 -6.35
C HIS A 88 5.52 -6.01 -6.77
N LEU A 89 5.93 -5.32 -7.84
CA LEU A 89 7.31 -5.26 -8.27
C LEU A 89 7.96 -4.01 -7.69
N HIS A 90 9.00 -4.20 -6.90
CA HIS A 90 9.85 -3.13 -6.39
C HIS A 90 11.15 -3.16 -7.21
N VAL A 91 11.20 -2.31 -8.23
CA VAL A 91 12.24 -2.32 -9.25
C VAL A 91 13.32 -1.32 -8.88
N HIS A 92 14.56 -1.78 -8.87
CA HIS A 92 15.75 -1.00 -8.59
C HIS A 92 16.57 -0.95 -9.88
N TYR A 93 16.92 0.24 -10.34
CA TYR A 93 17.95 0.44 -11.36
C TYR A 93 19.30 0.76 -10.72
N ARG A 94 19.27 1.18 -9.45
CA ARG A 94 20.45 1.44 -8.61
C ARG A 94 20.23 0.85 -7.23
N LEU A 95 21.26 0.19 -6.69
CA LEU A 95 21.19 -0.41 -5.36
C LEU A 95 21.43 0.63 -4.27
N ILE A 96 20.35 1.29 -3.87
CA ILE A 96 20.36 2.27 -2.79
C ILE A 96 20.05 1.58 -1.46
N LEU A 97 21.07 1.48 -0.63
CA LEU A 97 21.03 0.90 0.72
C LEU A 97 21.03 2.00 1.80
N GLY A 98 20.77 1.60 3.04
CA GLY A 98 20.87 2.51 4.16
C GLY A 98 20.18 2.03 5.43
N GLN A 99 20.26 2.90 6.43
CA GLN A 99 19.63 2.70 7.72
C GLN A 99 18.12 2.67 7.60
N ARG A 100 17.47 2.10 8.61
CA ARG A 100 16.01 2.09 8.72
C ARG A 100 15.48 3.52 8.61
N TYR A 101 14.53 3.79 7.72
CA TYR A 101 14.00 5.15 7.42
C TYR A 101 14.94 6.11 6.67
N LEU A 102 16.18 5.74 6.35
CA LEU A 102 17.10 6.56 5.58
C LEU A 102 17.97 5.71 4.64
N LYS A 103 17.54 5.59 3.38
CA LYS A 103 18.39 5.05 2.31
C LYS A 103 19.30 6.17 1.80
N ASN A 104 20.60 6.09 2.09
CA ASN A 104 21.57 7.16 1.80
C ASN A 104 22.89 6.67 1.23
N HIS A 105 23.06 5.37 1.01
CA HIS A 105 24.27 4.81 0.42
C HIS A 105 23.92 4.21 -0.93
N HIS A 106 24.62 4.60 -1.98
CA HIS A 106 24.55 3.93 -3.27
C HIS A 106 25.84 3.12 -3.42
N LEU A 107 25.71 1.80 -3.55
CA LEU A 107 26.85 0.91 -3.74
C LEU A 107 26.95 0.54 -5.22
N PRO A 108 28.10 0.74 -5.89
CA PRO A 108 28.29 0.41 -7.30
C PRO A 108 28.54 -1.08 -7.48
N VAL A 109 27.58 -1.90 -7.04
CA VAL A 109 27.69 -3.37 -7.04
C VAL A 109 26.80 -4.00 -8.10
N GLU A 110 26.03 -3.19 -8.84
CA GLU A 110 25.07 -3.64 -9.85
C GLU A 110 25.73 -4.51 -10.93
N GLN A 111 26.90 -4.11 -11.45
CA GLN A 111 27.61 -4.92 -12.44
C GLN A 111 28.01 -6.29 -11.89
N VAL A 112 28.44 -6.35 -10.62
CA VAL A 112 28.84 -7.59 -9.96
C VAL A 112 27.65 -8.53 -9.79
N TYR A 113 26.43 -8.02 -9.62
CA TYR A 113 25.21 -8.82 -9.66
C TYR A 113 25.08 -9.50 -11.01
N PHE A 114 25.11 -8.74 -12.11
CA PHE A 114 24.90 -9.28 -13.45
C PHE A 114 26.00 -10.27 -13.89
N ASP A 115 27.22 -10.10 -13.39
CA ASP A 115 28.33 -11.01 -13.65
C ASP A 115 28.20 -12.36 -12.89
N HIS A 116 27.41 -12.41 -11.82
CA HIS A 116 27.29 -13.57 -10.92
C HIS A 116 25.84 -14.02 -10.74
N LEU A 117 25.10 -14.15 -11.85
CA LEU A 117 23.72 -14.63 -11.85
C LEU A 117 23.64 -16.15 -12.00
N THR A 118 22.61 -16.71 -11.38
CA THR A 118 22.19 -18.10 -11.49
C THR A 118 20.68 -18.14 -11.71
N MET A 119 20.16 -19.24 -12.26
CA MET A 119 18.71 -19.39 -12.46
C MET A 119 18.09 -20.20 -11.32
N ASN A 120 16.99 -19.71 -10.78
CA ASN A 120 16.17 -20.40 -9.79
C ASN A 120 14.69 -20.32 -10.19
N ASP A 121 14.06 -21.45 -10.48
CA ASP A 121 12.66 -21.55 -10.92
C ASP A 121 12.29 -20.60 -12.09
N GLY A 122 13.21 -20.41 -13.05
CA GLY A 122 13.01 -19.50 -14.19
C GLY A 122 13.24 -18.02 -13.88
N VAL A 123 13.69 -17.69 -12.67
CA VAL A 123 14.04 -16.32 -12.26
C VAL A 123 15.55 -16.21 -12.06
N SER A 124 16.15 -15.19 -12.67
CA SER A 124 17.55 -14.84 -12.41
C SER A 124 17.74 -14.35 -10.97
N VAL A 125 18.70 -14.94 -10.25
CA VAL A 125 19.07 -14.62 -8.86
C VAL A 125 20.59 -14.53 -8.73
N PRO A 126 21.13 -13.65 -7.86
CA PRO A 126 22.56 -13.63 -7.56
C PRO A 126 23.04 -14.96 -6.99
N CYS A 127 24.34 -15.25 -7.14
CA CYS A 127 24.95 -16.36 -6.45
C CYS A 127 24.86 -16.21 -4.91
N PRO A 128 24.82 -17.31 -4.14
CA PRO A 128 24.64 -17.26 -2.69
C PRO A 128 25.69 -16.41 -1.96
N GLU A 129 26.94 -16.39 -2.45
CA GLU A 129 28.03 -15.62 -1.85
C GLU A 129 27.79 -14.12 -1.97
N LEU A 130 27.36 -13.65 -3.15
CA LEU A 130 27.03 -12.24 -3.36
C LEU A 130 25.81 -11.83 -2.55
N GLU A 131 24.77 -12.65 -2.53
CA GLU A 131 23.57 -12.42 -1.71
C GLU A 131 23.94 -12.30 -0.23
N LEU A 132 24.81 -13.18 0.28
CA LEU A 132 25.26 -13.16 1.67
C LEU A 132 26.04 -11.89 2.01
N VAL A 133 27.01 -11.48 1.20
CA VAL A 133 27.79 -10.25 1.44
C VAL A 133 26.87 -9.04 1.52
N VAL A 134 25.95 -8.91 0.55
CA VAL A 134 25.01 -7.79 0.53
C VAL A 134 24.00 -7.87 1.67
N LEU A 135 23.56 -9.06 2.05
CA LEU A 135 22.69 -9.27 3.22
C LEU A 135 23.39 -8.83 4.51
N ILE A 136 24.65 -9.23 4.72
CA ILE A 136 25.46 -8.82 5.89
C ILE A 136 25.55 -7.29 5.95
N ILE A 137 25.92 -6.63 4.84
CA ILE A 137 25.99 -5.16 4.76
C ILE A 137 24.63 -4.56 5.15
N ARG A 138 23.54 -5.01 4.52
CA ARG A 138 22.19 -4.49 4.75
C ARG A 138 21.70 -4.70 6.18
N ALA A 139 21.99 -5.84 6.77
CA ALA A 139 21.61 -6.17 8.13
C ALA A 139 22.31 -5.23 9.12
N HIS A 140 23.63 -5.05 8.98
CA HIS A 140 24.41 -4.12 9.81
C HIS A 140 23.98 -2.66 9.64
N MET A 141 23.63 -2.24 8.43
CA MET A 141 23.08 -0.90 8.22
C MET A 141 21.73 -0.69 8.90
N LYS A 142 20.90 -1.73 9.06
CA LYS A 142 19.54 -1.62 9.62
C LYS A 142 19.49 -1.69 11.14
N ILE A 143 20.49 -2.28 11.78
CA ILE A 143 20.54 -2.37 13.24
C ILE A 143 20.56 -0.95 13.83
N ASP A 144 19.69 -0.71 14.79
CA ASP A 144 19.66 0.51 15.61
C ASP A 144 20.34 0.29 16.97
N GLY A 145 20.81 1.38 17.58
CA GLY A 145 21.47 1.33 18.89
C GLY A 145 20.61 0.70 19.99
N VAL A 146 19.29 0.79 19.88
CA VAL A 146 18.35 0.12 20.80
C VAL A 146 18.42 -1.40 20.65
N SER A 147 18.52 -1.93 19.43
CA SER A 147 18.66 -3.38 19.22
C SER A 147 20.02 -3.90 19.70
N LEU A 148 21.10 -3.12 19.51
CA LEU A 148 22.41 -3.42 20.10
C LEU A 148 22.36 -3.43 21.63
N LEU A 149 21.71 -2.44 22.25
CA LEU A 149 21.57 -2.39 23.71
C LEU A 149 20.75 -3.55 24.24
N LYS A 150 19.63 -3.89 23.58
CA LYS A 150 18.83 -5.08 23.92
C LYS A 150 19.66 -6.36 23.79
N HIS A 151 20.52 -6.45 22.78
CA HIS A 151 21.43 -7.57 22.60
C HIS A 151 22.46 -7.64 23.74
N ALA A 152 23.03 -6.51 24.15
CA ALA A 152 23.94 -6.46 25.29
C ALA A 152 23.26 -6.89 26.60
N ILE A 153 22.01 -6.47 26.84
CA ILE A 153 21.27 -6.81 28.06
C ILE A 153 20.79 -8.27 28.04
N LYS A 154 20.20 -8.72 26.93
CA LYS A 154 19.62 -10.08 26.81
C LYS A 154 20.67 -11.16 26.54
N GLY A 155 21.78 -10.81 25.90
CA GLY A 155 22.91 -11.72 25.68
C GLY A 155 23.59 -12.15 26.97
N LEU A 156 23.30 -11.48 28.11
CA LEU A 156 23.71 -11.93 29.45
C LEU A 156 22.87 -13.10 29.97
N SER A 157 21.63 -13.28 29.48
CA SER A 157 20.69 -14.30 29.95
C SER A 157 20.37 -15.38 28.92
N ASP A 158 20.34 -15.03 27.62
CA ASP A 158 19.98 -15.92 26.51
C ASP A 158 20.96 -15.69 25.36
N HIS A 159 21.84 -16.67 25.14
CA HIS A 159 22.87 -16.63 24.09
C HIS A 159 22.27 -16.80 22.68
N ARG A 160 20.95 -17.03 22.54
CA ARG A 160 20.27 -17.18 21.25
C ARG A 160 19.69 -15.88 20.72
N TYR A 161 19.54 -14.84 21.55
CA TYR A 161 19.02 -13.56 21.08
C TYR A 161 20.09 -12.85 20.26
N THR A 162 19.85 -12.60 18.96
CA THR A 162 20.71 -11.69 18.19
C THR A 162 20.05 -10.32 18.02
N ALA A 163 20.83 -9.31 17.61
CA ALA A 163 20.30 -7.99 17.28
C ALA A 163 19.49 -7.98 15.96
N PHE A 164 19.50 -9.08 15.21
CA PHE A 164 18.80 -9.20 13.94
C PHE A 164 17.35 -9.69 14.13
N PRO A 165 16.43 -9.29 13.25
CA PRO A 165 15.13 -9.94 13.13
C PRO A 165 15.25 -11.43 12.79
N ALA A 166 14.33 -12.26 13.29
CA ALA A 166 14.35 -13.71 13.10
C ALA A 166 14.32 -14.15 11.61
N ASP A 167 13.66 -13.37 10.74
CA ASP A 167 13.64 -13.66 9.30
C ASP A 167 15.01 -13.44 8.64
N ILE A 168 15.79 -12.47 9.11
CA ILE A 168 17.17 -12.26 8.63
C ILE A 168 18.10 -13.34 9.18
N GLU A 169 17.91 -13.78 10.43
CA GLU A 169 18.70 -14.89 11.00
C GLU A 169 18.53 -16.19 10.22
N GLN A 170 17.28 -16.54 9.87
CA GLN A 170 16.99 -17.72 9.06
C GLN A 170 17.62 -17.62 7.66
N GLU A 171 17.58 -16.43 7.05
CA GLU A 171 18.22 -16.19 5.75
C GLU A 171 19.75 -16.34 5.85
N PHE A 172 20.38 -15.88 6.94
CA PHE A 172 21.80 -16.12 7.19
C PHE A 172 22.13 -17.61 7.35
N ASP A 173 21.39 -18.33 8.20
CA ASP A 173 21.62 -19.76 8.44
C ASP A 173 21.60 -20.56 7.12
N GLN A 174 20.65 -20.25 6.24
CA GLN A 174 20.50 -20.93 4.96
C GLN A 174 21.56 -20.55 3.93
N LEU A 175 21.95 -19.27 3.85
CA LEU A 175 22.99 -18.82 2.93
C LEU A 175 24.37 -19.31 3.36
N ILE A 176 24.70 -19.23 4.65
CA ILE A 176 25.98 -19.73 5.19
C ILE A 176 26.14 -21.23 4.95
N GLY A 177 25.03 -22.01 4.95
CA GLY A 177 25.08 -23.43 4.59
C GLY A 177 25.35 -23.72 3.11
N ARG A 178 25.32 -22.71 2.22
CA ARG A 178 25.43 -22.85 0.76
C ARG A 178 26.67 -22.18 0.16
N ILE A 179 27.45 -21.44 0.95
CA ILE A 179 28.59 -20.68 0.43
C ILE A 179 29.81 -21.58 0.19
N ASP A 180 30.58 -21.21 -0.83
CA ASP A 180 31.96 -21.64 -1.02
C ASP A 180 32.92 -20.48 -0.68
N GLU A 181 33.84 -20.69 0.26
CA GLU A 181 34.79 -19.66 0.70
C GLU A 181 35.69 -19.16 -0.45
N ALA A 182 36.07 -20.04 -1.39
CA ALA A 182 36.89 -19.66 -2.53
C ALA A 182 36.11 -18.73 -3.48
N LYS A 183 34.83 -19.04 -3.73
CA LYS A 183 33.94 -18.17 -4.52
C LYS A 183 33.65 -16.86 -3.81
N LEU A 184 33.47 -16.90 -2.48
CA LEU A 184 33.23 -15.72 -1.68
C LEU A 184 34.39 -14.72 -1.81
N ARG A 185 35.64 -15.19 -1.79
CA ARG A 185 36.82 -14.35 -2.01
C ARG A 185 36.80 -13.70 -3.39
N VAL A 186 36.52 -14.46 -4.44
CA VAL A 186 36.43 -13.95 -5.82
C VAL A 186 35.35 -12.87 -5.95
N VAL A 187 34.15 -13.12 -5.42
CA VAL A 187 33.04 -12.16 -5.43
C VAL A 187 33.40 -10.91 -4.64
N PHE A 188 34.03 -11.06 -3.47
CA PHE A 188 34.43 -9.94 -2.62
C PHE A 188 35.48 -9.05 -3.30
N ASP A 189 36.46 -9.65 -3.95
CA ASP A 189 37.49 -8.90 -4.71
C ASP A 189 36.86 -8.15 -5.89
N ARG A 190 35.88 -8.75 -6.56
CA ARG A 190 35.12 -8.12 -7.66
C ARG A 190 34.22 -6.97 -7.21
N LEU A 191 33.66 -7.03 -6.00
CA LEU A 191 32.88 -5.93 -5.42
C LEU A 191 33.72 -4.65 -5.27
N ALA A 192 35.04 -4.78 -5.10
CA ALA A 192 35.99 -3.66 -4.96
C ALA A 192 35.56 -2.61 -3.92
N LEU A 193 34.78 -3.02 -2.91
CA LEU A 193 34.38 -2.17 -1.80
C LEU A 193 35.56 -2.02 -0.83
N PRO A 194 35.73 -0.85 -0.19
CA PRO A 194 36.79 -0.61 0.81
C PRO A 194 36.44 -1.28 2.15
N LEU A 195 36.25 -2.58 2.12
CA LEU A 195 35.90 -3.46 3.23
C LEU A 195 36.90 -4.61 3.29
N GLN A 196 37.08 -5.20 4.47
CA GLN A 196 38.02 -6.31 4.66
C GLN A 196 37.28 -7.64 4.62
N LEU A 197 37.74 -8.60 3.82
CA LEU A 197 37.14 -9.94 3.74
C LEU A 197 37.18 -10.66 5.09
N ASP A 198 38.27 -10.52 5.84
CA ASP A 198 38.45 -11.14 7.16
C ASP A 198 37.35 -10.74 8.15
N LEU A 199 36.83 -9.52 8.04
CA LEU A 199 35.71 -9.04 8.87
C LEU A 199 34.43 -9.84 8.59
N PHE A 200 34.17 -10.17 7.33
CA PHE A 200 33.00 -10.97 6.93
C PHE A 200 33.17 -12.43 7.35
N LEU A 201 34.35 -13.00 7.16
CA LEU A 201 34.65 -14.39 7.58
C LEU A 201 34.56 -14.56 9.10
N ASP A 202 35.09 -13.61 9.88
CA ASP A 202 34.97 -13.60 11.35
C ASP A 202 33.50 -13.51 11.78
N PHE A 203 32.71 -12.64 11.13
CA PHE A 203 31.27 -12.55 11.38
C PHE A 203 30.55 -13.88 11.10
N ILE A 204 30.77 -14.48 9.91
CA ILE A 204 30.14 -15.74 9.51
C ILE A 204 30.49 -16.85 10.50
N THR A 205 31.76 -16.99 10.86
CA THR A 205 32.25 -18.01 11.79
C THR A 205 31.61 -17.86 13.18
N ARG A 206 31.57 -16.64 13.72
CA ARG A 206 30.95 -16.38 15.02
C ARG A 206 29.43 -16.57 14.99
N PHE A 207 28.80 -16.23 13.87
CA PHE A 207 27.35 -16.35 13.70
C PHE A 207 26.94 -17.82 13.67
N ALA A 208 27.62 -18.63 12.84
CA ALA A 208 27.42 -20.07 12.79
C ALA A 208 27.65 -20.73 14.15
N ALA A 209 28.64 -20.27 14.92
CA ALA A 209 28.92 -20.76 16.26
C ALA A 209 27.95 -20.26 17.35
N ARG A 210 26.99 -19.38 17.01
CA ARG A 210 26.08 -18.70 17.97
C ARG A 210 26.82 -18.00 19.11
N ARG A 211 27.98 -17.39 18.80
CA ARG A 211 28.86 -16.69 19.74
C ARG A 211 29.01 -15.20 19.43
N LEU A 212 28.03 -14.59 18.77
CA LEU A 212 28.09 -13.18 18.41
C LEU A 212 27.92 -12.29 19.64
N LEU A 213 28.90 -11.43 19.90
CA LEU A 213 28.79 -10.41 20.95
C LEU A 213 28.32 -9.07 20.37
N TRP A 214 27.70 -8.24 21.21
CA TRP A 214 27.30 -6.89 20.81
C TRP A 214 28.49 -6.01 20.36
N ARG A 215 29.67 -6.25 20.93
CA ARG A 215 30.91 -5.53 20.58
C ARG A 215 31.37 -5.86 19.17
N ASP A 216 31.18 -7.11 18.75
CA ASP A 216 31.54 -7.58 17.40
C ASP A 216 30.63 -6.91 16.37
N LEU A 217 29.32 -6.87 16.64
CA LEU A 217 28.34 -6.15 15.81
C LEU A 217 28.64 -4.65 15.72
N LEU A 218 29.00 -4.04 16.84
CA LEU A 218 29.34 -2.62 16.87
C LEU A 218 30.63 -2.34 16.10
N ARG A 219 31.67 -3.16 16.28
CA ARG A 219 32.94 -3.05 15.55
C ARG A 219 32.71 -3.21 14.05
N PHE A 220 31.93 -4.22 13.64
CA PHE A 220 31.56 -4.41 12.24
C PHE A 220 30.84 -3.18 11.70
N GLN A 221 29.83 -2.66 12.39
CA GLN A 221 29.12 -1.45 11.96
C GLN A 221 30.04 -0.25 11.82
N GLN A 222 30.93 -0.01 12.76
CA GLN A 222 31.87 1.11 12.71
C GLN A 222 32.76 1.00 11.47
N GLN A 223 33.36 -0.16 11.24
CA GLN A 223 34.21 -0.41 10.07
C GLN A 223 33.41 -0.30 8.77
N LEU A 224 32.19 -0.84 8.73
CA LEU A 224 31.29 -0.73 7.58
C LEU A 224 30.95 0.73 7.25
N PHE A 225 30.53 1.54 8.23
CA PHE A 225 30.17 2.94 7.99
C PHE A 225 31.38 3.83 7.68
N LEU A 226 32.58 3.47 8.16
CA LEU A 226 33.83 4.14 7.81
C LEU A 226 34.23 3.81 6.37
N GLY A 227 34.25 2.53 5.99
CA GLY A 227 34.57 2.11 4.62
C GLY A 227 33.56 2.66 3.61
N LEU A 228 32.27 2.64 3.95
CA LEU A 228 31.21 3.11 3.05
C LEU A 228 30.94 4.62 3.13
N ARG A 229 31.83 5.42 3.73
CA ARG A 229 31.61 6.85 3.94
C ARG A 229 31.47 7.64 2.63
N ASP A 230 32.27 7.29 1.62
CA ASP A 230 32.32 8.01 0.34
C ASP A 230 31.14 7.64 -0.57
N TYR A 231 30.48 6.52 -0.30
CA TYR A 231 29.28 6.05 -0.99
C TYR A 231 28.00 6.73 -0.50
N LYS A 232 28.10 7.73 0.37
CA LYS A 232 26.95 8.49 0.88
C LYS A 232 26.45 9.50 -0.15
N ARG A 233 25.18 9.37 -0.54
CA ARG A 233 24.51 10.29 -1.48
C ARG A 233 24.43 11.74 -0.97
N SER A 234 24.31 11.93 0.33
CA SER A 234 24.43 13.25 0.94
C SER A 234 24.88 13.18 2.40
N GLN A 235 25.77 14.09 2.77
CA GLN A 235 26.35 14.19 4.11
C GLN A 235 25.76 15.35 4.94
N LYS A 236 24.73 16.03 4.42
CA LYS A 236 24.16 17.23 5.05
C LYS A 236 23.48 16.92 6.39
N MET A 237 23.71 17.75 7.41
CA MET A 237 23.07 17.65 8.74
C MET A 237 21.53 17.60 8.67
N ARG A 238 20.94 18.23 7.65
CA ARG A 238 19.50 18.17 7.38
C ARG A 238 18.98 16.74 7.25
N ILE A 239 19.77 15.82 6.71
CA ILE A 239 19.39 14.40 6.60
C ILE A 239 19.25 13.75 7.97
N TYR A 240 20.14 14.09 8.90
CA TYR A 240 20.07 13.56 10.25
C TYR A 240 18.84 14.11 11.00
N LEU A 241 18.51 15.39 10.82
CA LEU A 241 17.27 15.97 11.34
C LEU A 241 16.03 15.29 10.74
N VAL A 242 16.03 15.03 9.44
CA VAL A 242 14.95 14.28 8.77
C VAL A 242 14.86 12.86 9.36
N TYR A 243 15.98 12.18 9.55
CA TYR A 243 16.02 10.85 10.16
C TYR A 243 15.45 10.86 11.59
N MET A 244 15.89 11.78 12.45
CA MET A 244 15.36 11.95 13.81
C MET A 244 13.86 12.24 13.82
N SER A 245 13.40 13.15 12.94
CA SER A 245 11.98 13.44 12.79
C SER A 245 11.17 12.20 12.38
N ARG A 246 11.73 11.34 11.51
CA ARG A 246 11.10 10.09 11.07
C ARG A 246 11.02 9.09 12.22
N ILE A 247 12.08 8.90 13.00
CA ILE A 247 12.04 8.03 14.19
C ILE A 247 10.94 8.49 15.14
N PHE A 248 10.90 9.78 15.48
CA PHE A 248 9.89 10.33 16.37
C PHE A 248 8.48 10.11 15.80
N ARG A 249 8.28 10.43 14.52
CA ARG A 249 7.02 10.30 13.79
C ARG A 249 6.48 8.86 13.79
N TYR A 250 7.34 7.88 13.57
CA TYR A 250 6.96 6.45 13.55
C TYR A 250 7.07 5.77 14.92
N SER A 251 7.46 6.50 15.97
CA SER A 251 7.44 6.01 17.35
C SER A 251 6.02 5.89 17.90
N ARG A 252 5.85 5.22 19.04
CA ARG A 252 4.56 5.12 19.74
C ARG A 252 3.96 6.49 20.08
N ILE A 253 4.81 7.51 20.27
CA ILE A 253 4.43 8.87 20.67
C ILE A 253 3.96 9.67 19.45
N GLY A 254 4.67 9.57 18.32
CA GLY A 254 4.35 10.33 17.11
C GLY A 254 3.24 9.69 16.25
N ARG A 255 3.08 8.37 16.30
CA ARG A 255 2.14 7.62 15.44
C ARG A 255 0.69 8.16 15.44
N PRO A 256 0.09 8.59 16.58
CA PRO A 256 -1.27 9.14 16.59
C PRO A 256 -1.42 10.42 15.75
N PHE A 257 -0.34 11.20 15.60
CA PHE A 257 -0.35 12.49 14.91
C PHE A 257 -0.03 12.36 13.42
N VAL A 258 0.20 11.14 12.93
CA VAL A 258 0.81 10.92 11.61
C VAL A 258 -0.06 10.01 10.79
N ARG A 259 -0.53 10.55 9.66
CA ARG A 259 -1.24 9.78 8.65
C ARG A 259 -0.22 9.01 7.83
N THR A 260 -0.19 7.68 7.98
CA THR A 260 0.65 6.82 7.13
C THR A 260 0.08 6.83 5.72
N GLU A 261 0.82 7.39 4.77
CA GLU A 261 0.44 7.38 3.37
C GLU A 261 0.87 6.05 2.72
N LYS A 262 -0.01 5.51 1.87
CA LYS A 262 0.26 4.35 1.01
C LYS A 262 0.60 4.81 -0.41
N LYS A 263 0.90 3.85 -1.29
CA LYS A 263 1.23 4.11 -2.70
C LYS A 263 0.03 4.68 -3.43
N ARG A 264 0.28 5.47 -4.47
CA ARG A 264 -0.73 6.22 -5.21
C ARG A 264 -0.63 5.90 -6.70
N LEU A 265 -1.67 6.20 -7.44
CA LEU A 265 -1.62 6.10 -8.91
C LEU A 265 -0.66 7.16 -9.47
N ILE A 266 -0.10 6.91 -10.66
CA ILE A 266 0.70 7.91 -11.37
C ILE A 266 -0.20 9.01 -11.91
N ASP A 267 -1.28 8.61 -12.54
CA ASP A 267 -2.29 9.50 -13.08
C ASP A 267 -3.15 10.07 -11.94
N GLU A 268 -4.28 10.66 -12.32
CA GLU A 268 -5.30 11.04 -11.35
C GLU A 268 -5.84 9.84 -10.56
N GLY A 269 -6.36 10.12 -9.37
CA GLY A 269 -7.07 9.13 -8.59
C GLY A 269 -8.31 8.62 -9.31
N ARG A 270 -8.88 7.52 -8.82
CA ARG A 270 -10.10 6.93 -9.36
C ARG A 270 -11.19 6.89 -8.32
N ILE A 271 -12.41 7.24 -8.72
CA ILE A 271 -13.62 7.16 -7.93
C ILE A 271 -14.46 6.02 -8.47
N VAL A 272 -14.67 5.00 -7.65
CA VAL A 272 -15.50 3.84 -7.96
C VAL A 272 -16.73 3.85 -7.06
N ALA A 273 -17.92 3.75 -7.64
CA ALA A 273 -19.17 3.68 -6.90
C ALA A 273 -19.80 2.29 -7.00
N LEU A 274 -20.18 1.74 -5.85
CA LEU A 274 -20.95 0.51 -5.77
C LEU A 274 -22.43 0.85 -5.58
N VAL A 275 -23.26 0.40 -6.52
CA VAL A 275 -24.71 0.69 -6.57
C VAL A 275 -25.50 -0.61 -6.68
N GLY A 276 -26.72 -0.63 -6.15
CA GLY A 276 -27.57 -1.83 -6.14
C GLY A 276 -28.56 -1.81 -4.99
N ALA A 277 -29.53 -2.73 -5.01
CA ALA A 277 -30.58 -2.83 -4.01
C ALA A 277 -30.06 -3.12 -2.59
N ASP A 278 -30.85 -2.79 -1.58
CA ASP A 278 -30.55 -3.13 -0.19
C ASP A 278 -30.41 -4.65 -0.01
N GLY A 279 -29.35 -5.11 0.66
CA GLY A 279 -29.06 -6.54 0.78
C GLY A 279 -28.26 -7.16 -0.37
N SER A 280 -27.95 -6.41 -1.43
CA SER A 280 -27.18 -6.93 -2.57
C SER A 280 -25.71 -7.24 -2.26
N GLY A 281 -25.19 -6.81 -1.11
CA GLY A 281 -23.81 -7.07 -0.68
C GLY A 281 -22.82 -5.93 -0.96
N LYS A 282 -23.29 -4.72 -1.32
CA LYS A 282 -22.44 -3.54 -1.61
C LYS A 282 -21.40 -3.26 -0.52
N SER A 283 -21.84 -3.19 0.74
CA SER A 283 -20.94 -2.88 1.87
C SER A 283 -19.89 -3.97 2.09
N THR A 284 -20.25 -5.23 1.87
CA THR A 284 -19.31 -6.36 1.92
C THR A 284 -18.27 -6.25 0.82
N LEU A 285 -18.71 -6.03 -0.44
CA LEU A 285 -17.82 -5.85 -1.57
C LEU A 285 -16.92 -4.61 -1.40
N ALA A 286 -17.45 -3.51 -0.87
CA ALA A 286 -16.66 -2.30 -0.57
C ALA A 286 -15.53 -2.60 0.43
N ALA A 287 -15.81 -3.40 1.46
CA ALA A 287 -14.83 -3.78 2.47
C ALA A 287 -13.76 -4.72 1.89
N GLU A 288 -14.17 -5.67 1.05
CA GLU A 288 -13.25 -6.59 0.36
C GLU A 288 -12.35 -5.86 -0.63
N LEU A 289 -12.90 -4.99 -1.49
CA LEU A 289 -12.14 -4.15 -2.41
C LEU A 289 -11.18 -3.23 -1.66
N HIS A 290 -11.62 -2.64 -0.54
CA HIS A 290 -10.75 -1.82 0.30
C HIS A 290 -9.59 -2.63 0.87
N ARG A 291 -9.82 -3.87 1.31
CA ARG A 291 -8.76 -4.76 1.83
C ARG A 291 -7.80 -5.17 0.71
N TRP A 292 -8.35 -5.57 -0.44
CA TRP A 292 -7.60 -6.05 -1.59
C TRP A 292 -6.70 -4.97 -2.20
N LEU A 293 -7.27 -3.84 -2.64
CA LEU A 293 -6.51 -2.71 -3.16
C LEU A 293 -5.66 -2.05 -2.07
N GLY A 294 -6.19 -1.97 -0.85
CA GLY A 294 -5.54 -1.35 0.29
C GLY A 294 -4.30 -2.08 0.77
N TRP A 295 -3.99 -3.28 0.25
CA TRP A 295 -2.72 -3.96 0.52
C TRP A 295 -1.51 -3.07 0.21
N LYS A 296 -1.50 -2.39 -0.95
CA LYS A 296 -0.41 -1.47 -1.36
C LYS A 296 -0.88 -0.06 -1.68
N LEU A 297 -2.11 0.13 -2.14
CA LEU A 297 -2.62 1.42 -2.59
C LEU A 297 -3.30 2.24 -1.48
N GLN A 298 -3.31 3.55 -1.67
CA GLN A 298 -4.07 4.49 -0.87
C GLN A 298 -5.54 4.42 -1.29
N VAL A 299 -6.32 3.66 -0.52
CA VAL A 299 -7.76 3.51 -0.71
C VAL A 299 -8.53 4.23 0.39
N ARG A 300 -9.67 4.83 0.03
CA ARG A 300 -10.61 5.45 0.96
C ARG A 300 -12.02 4.98 0.67
N SER A 301 -12.65 4.31 1.63
CA SER A 301 -14.07 3.98 1.56
C SER A 301 -14.89 5.12 2.16
N LEU A 302 -15.82 5.67 1.40
CA LEU A 302 -16.75 6.72 1.79
C LEU A 302 -18.19 6.22 1.59
N TYR A 303 -19.10 6.72 2.43
CA TYR A 303 -20.51 6.35 2.39
C TYR A 303 -21.35 7.60 2.09
N LEU A 304 -22.12 7.56 1.00
CA LEU A 304 -23.01 8.66 0.60
C LEU A 304 -24.50 8.37 0.87
N GLY A 305 -24.83 7.31 1.63
CA GLY A 305 -26.19 7.12 2.12
C GLY A 305 -26.55 8.10 3.25
N ILE A 306 -27.68 7.85 3.92
CA ILE A 306 -28.14 8.68 5.04
C ILE A 306 -27.10 8.68 6.18
N PRO A 307 -26.58 9.85 6.62
CA PRO A 307 -25.59 9.92 7.67
C PRO A 307 -26.08 9.28 8.98
N LYS A 308 -25.29 8.38 9.58
CA LYS A 308 -25.55 7.83 10.92
C LYS A 308 -25.07 8.79 12.00
N LYS A 309 -25.75 9.94 12.14
CA LYS A 309 -25.42 10.99 13.11
C LYS A 309 -26.60 11.25 14.06
N ARG A 310 -26.31 11.60 15.32
CA ARG A 310 -27.33 11.88 16.36
C ARG A 310 -28.40 12.90 15.94
N TRP A 311 -28.03 13.90 15.13
CA TRP A 311 -28.99 14.90 14.66
C TRP A 311 -30.02 14.32 13.67
N VAL A 312 -29.66 13.30 12.88
CA VAL A 312 -30.58 12.61 11.97
C VAL A 312 -31.65 11.87 12.78
N GLU A 313 -31.23 11.17 13.84
CA GLU A 313 -32.12 10.47 14.76
C GLU A 313 -33.04 11.44 15.52
N ALA A 314 -32.48 12.54 16.04
CA ALA A 314 -33.23 13.57 16.74
C ALA A 314 -34.29 14.22 15.84
N LEU A 315 -33.93 14.57 14.60
CA LEU A 315 -34.85 15.19 13.65
C LEU A 315 -35.93 14.20 13.19
N SER A 316 -35.58 12.94 12.97
CA SER A 316 -36.54 11.86 12.69
C SER A 316 -37.49 11.60 13.86
N PHE A 317 -37.04 11.78 15.10
CA PHE A 317 -37.89 11.72 16.28
C PHE A 317 -38.85 12.90 16.37
N LEU A 318 -38.38 14.13 16.10
CA LEU A 318 -39.22 15.34 16.05
C LEU A 318 -40.30 15.25 14.98
N ILE A 319 -39.97 14.74 13.79
CA ILE A 319 -40.94 14.49 12.71
C ILE A 319 -42.04 13.53 13.19
N ARG A 320 -41.67 12.37 13.75
CA ARG A 320 -42.65 11.40 14.27
C ARG A 320 -43.51 11.96 15.39
N GLY A 321 -42.91 12.73 16.31
CA GLY A 321 -43.62 13.37 17.42
C GLY A 321 -44.64 14.42 16.93
N THR A 322 -44.25 15.28 15.99
CA THR A 322 -45.11 16.34 15.45
C THR A 322 -46.26 15.79 14.62
N ILE A 323 -46.03 14.72 13.85
CA ILE A 323 -47.11 13.99 13.15
C ILE A 323 -48.10 13.40 14.16
N LYS A 324 -47.61 12.77 15.23
CA LYS A 324 -48.47 12.17 16.28
C LYS A 324 -49.34 13.21 17.01
N ILE A 325 -48.88 14.46 17.09
CA ILE A 325 -49.59 15.59 17.72
C ILE A 325 -50.50 16.33 16.72
N GLY A 326 -50.50 15.95 15.43
CA GLY A 326 -51.34 16.58 14.39
C GLY A 326 -50.79 17.91 13.83
N LEU A 327 -49.52 18.23 14.09
CA LEU A 327 -48.87 19.45 13.63
C LEU A 327 -48.14 19.25 12.28
N SER A 328 -48.90 18.87 11.26
CA SER A 328 -48.35 18.52 9.93
C SER A 328 -47.45 19.60 9.30
N PRO A 329 -47.75 20.92 9.37
CA PRO A 329 -46.86 21.94 8.80
C PRO A 329 -45.45 21.97 9.43
N ILE A 330 -45.36 21.71 10.73
CA ILE A 330 -44.10 21.68 11.47
C ILE A 330 -43.33 20.39 11.13
N ALA A 331 -44.03 19.27 10.96
CA ALA A 331 -43.42 18.02 10.49
C ALA A 331 -42.78 18.20 9.11
N HIS A 332 -43.49 18.85 8.17
CA HIS A 332 -42.96 19.16 6.84
C HIS A 332 -41.70 20.05 6.89
N PHE A 333 -41.69 21.07 7.76
CA PHE A 333 -40.49 21.90 7.96
C PHE A 333 -39.28 21.09 8.43
N PHE A 334 -39.47 20.20 9.41
CA PHE A 334 -38.39 19.36 9.92
C PHE A 334 -37.93 18.30 8.91
N GLU A 335 -38.82 17.77 8.08
CA GLU A 335 -38.46 16.92 6.95
C GLU A 335 -37.62 17.66 5.90
N ASP A 336 -38.02 18.89 5.54
CA ASP A 336 -37.28 19.72 4.59
C ASP A 336 -35.88 20.05 5.11
N LEU A 337 -35.78 20.38 6.40
CA LEU A 337 -34.49 20.60 7.08
C LEU A 337 -33.64 19.32 7.09
N LEU A 338 -34.24 18.16 7.33
CA LEU A 338 -33.54 16.87 7.37
C LEU A 338 -32.87 16.59 6.03
N TRP A 339 -33.63 16.64 4.93
CA TRP A 339 -33.11 16.31 3.61
C TRP A 339 -32.09 17.34 3.11
N LEU A 340 -32.27 18.62 3.42
CA LEU A 340 -31.26 19.65 3.15
C LEU A 340 -29.94 19.35 3.88
N LEU A 341 -29.98 19.02 5.18
CA LEU A 341 -28.78 18.69 5.95
C LEU A 341 -28.12 17.38 5.49
N VAL A 342 -28.93 16.40 5.05
CA VAL A 342 -28.44 15.16 4.45
C VAL A 342 -27.71 15.45 3.15
N ALA A 343 -28.29 16.27 2.26
CA ALA A 343 -27.68 16.70 1.01
C ALA A 343 -26.35 17.44 1.25
N ARG A 344 -26.32 18.36 2.22
CA ARG A 344 -25.09 19.07 2.61
C ARG A 344 -24.01 18.13 3.15
N CYS A 345 -24.40 17.12 3.94
CA CYS A 345 -23.47 16.09 4.40
C CYS A 345 -22.92 15.25 3.24
N ARG A 346 -23.79 14.83 2.30
CA ARG A 346 -23.38 14.09 1.09
C ARG A 346 -22.42 14.93 0.26
N PHE A 347 -22.73 16.20 0.02
CA PHE A 347 -21.86 17.13 -0.71
C PHE A 347 -20.50 17.31 -0.02
N ALA A 348 -20.45 17.44 1.31
CA ALA A 348 -19.21 17.53 2.06
C ALA A 348 -18.36 16.24 1.95
N VAL A 349 -18.99 15.06 1.94
CA VAL A 349 -18.31 13.78 1.73
C VAL A 349 -17.80 13.67 0.29
N TRP A 350 -18.59 14.06 -0.70
CA TRP A 350 -18.17 14.12 -2.10
C TRP A 350 -16.98 15.07 -2.29
N ARG A 351 -16.99 16.27 -1.71
CA ARG A 351 -15.82 17.18 -1.77
C ARG A 351 -14.54 16.56 -1.22
N ARG A 352 -14.65 15.78 -0.13
CA ARG A 352 -13.51 15.01 0.41
C ARG A 352 -13.00 13.97 -0.58
N SER A 353 -13.88 13.32 -1.35
CA SER A 353 -13.48 12.38 -2.40
C SER A 353 -12.69 13.05 -3.52
N ILE A 354 -13.09 14.25 -3.95
CA ILE A 354 -12.38 15.01 -4.97
C ILE A 354 -10.96 15.38 -4.50
N VAL A 355 -10.81 15.76 -3.23
CA VAL A 355 -9.48 16.00 -2.64
C VAL A 355 -8.63 14.72 -2.65
N GLU A 356 -9.18 13.57 -2.28
CA GLU A 356 -8.43 12.31 -2.32
C GLU A 356 -8.12 11.85 -3.76
N ARG A 357 -9.01 12.11 -4.72
CA ARG A 357 -8.77 11.91 -6.17
C ARG A 357 -7.61 12.77 -6.65
N SER A 358 -7.59 14.06 -6.30
CA SER A 358 -6.49 14.98 -6.65
C SER A 358 -5.15 14.56 -6.03
N ARG A 359 -5.20 13.84 -4.91
CA ARG A 359 -4.04 13.21 -4.25
C ARG A 359 -3.66 11.87 -4.87
N ARG A 360 -4.24 11.49 -6.02
CA ARG A 360 -3.97 10.24 -6.76
C ARG A 360 -4.34 8.96 -5.99
N GLY A 361 -5.30 9.06 -5.08
CA GLY A 361 -5.84 7.92 -4.32
C GLY A 361 -7.05 7.28 -5.01
N VAL A 362 -7.38 6.05 -4.59
CA VAL A 362 -8.62 5.38 -5.01
C VAL A 362 -9.71 5.62 -3.97
N VAL A 363 -10.86 6.11 -4.40
CA VAL A 363 -12.04 6.30 -3.55
C VAL A 363 -13.09 5.27 -3.92
N LEU A 364 -13.58 4.53 -2.92
CA LEU A 364 -14.68 3.59 -3.05
C LEU A 364 -15.92 4.18 -2.37
N PHE A 365 -17.00 4.31 -3.11
CA PHE A 365 -18.29 4.74 -2.57
C PHE A 365 -19.19 3.53 -2.32
N ASP A 366 -19.63 3.38 -1.07
CA ASP A 366 -20.78 2.56 -0.73
C ASP A 366 -22.03 3.44 -0.83
N ARG A 367 -22.81 3.22 -1.91
CA ARG A 367 -23.90 4.07 -2.41
C ARG A 367 -23.40 5.37 -3.04
N PHE A 368 -24.03 5.74 -4.15
CA PHE A 368 -23.76 7.00 -4.84
C PHE A 368 -25.06 7.51 -5.50
N PRO A 369 -25.39 8.82 -5.38
CA PRO A 369 -26.55 9.41 -6.06
C PRO A 369 -26.35 9.38 -7.56
N LEU A 370 -27.07 8.51 -8.28
CA LEU A 370 -27.06 8.52 -9.74
C LEU A 370 -28.18 9.41 -10.26
N ARG A 371 -27.86 10.31 -11.19
CA ARG A 371 -28.84 11.24 -11.80
C ARG A 371 -30.01 10.50 -12.43
N SER A 372 -29.78 9.30 -12.97
CA SER A 372 -30.80 8.42 -13.55
C SER A 372 -31.90 8.00 -12.57
N PHE A 373 -31.68 8.12 -11.26
CA PHE A 373 -32.68 7.78 -10.23
C PHE A 373 -33.38 9.00 -9.64
N PHE A 374 -33.08 10.21 -10.10
CA PHE A 374 -33.63 11.44 -9.50
C PHE A 374 -35.10 11.67 -9.85
N ASP A 375 -35.53 11.17 -11.02
CA ASP A 375 -36.91 11.31 -11.50
C ASP A 375 -37.85 10.22 -10.95
N MET A 376 -37.33 9.29 -10.13
CA MET A 376 -38.15 8.28 -9.46
C MET A 376 -39.03 8.93 -8.38
N PRO A 377 -40.26 8.43 -8.13
CA PRO A 377 -41.12 8.94 -7.06
C PRO A 377 -40.45 8.94 -5.68
N GLU A 378 -39.68 7.88 -5.40
CA GLU A 378 -38.77 7.80 -4.26
C GLU A 378 -37.32 7.62 -4.74
N PRO A 379 -36.57 8.71 -4.96
CA PRO A 379 -35.25 8.62 -5.54
C PRO A 379 -34.28 7.89 -4.60
N MET A 380 -33.59 6.90 -5.15
CA MET A 380 -32.55 6.16 -4.44
C MET A 380 -31.32 7.05 -4.23
N ASP A 381 -31.10 7.44 -2.98
CA ASP A 381 -29.99 8.31 -2.56
C ASP A 381 -29.92 9.69 -3.29
N GLY A 382 -31.00 10.11 -3.97
CA GLY A 382 -31.11 11.38 -4.71
C GLY A 382 -31.88 12.50 -3.97
N PRO A 383 -32.17 13.63 -4.66
CA PRO A 383 -32.89 14.77 -4.10
C PRO A 383 -34.34 14.41 -3.81
N ARG A 384 -34.86 14.71 -2.61
CA ARG A 384 -36.22 14.31 -2.19
C ARG A 384 -37.20 15.47 -2.06
N LEU A 385 -36.72 16.70 -2.03
CA LEU A 385 -37.56 17.88 -1.81
C LEU A 385 -38.23 18.37 -3.10
N GLY A 386 -37.64 18.10 -4.27
CA GLY A 386 -38.15 18.56 -5.56
C GLY A 386 -39.41 17.85 -6.07
N THR A 387 -39.70 16.65 -5.58
CA THR A 387 -40.86 15.83 -6.00
C THR A 387 -42.11 16.04 -5.13
N ARG A 388 -42.04 16.90 -4.11
CA ARG A 388 -43.12 17.14 -3.14
C ARG A 388 -43.87 18.43 -3.43
N SER A 389 -45.16 18.46 -3.06
CA SER A 389 -46.00 19.67 -3.16
C SER A 389 -45.42 20.77 -2.26
N ILE A 390 -44.90 21.82 -2.88
CA ILE A 390 -44.25 22.94 -2.21
C ILE A 390 -45.31 23.77 -1.48
N SER A 391 -45.27 23.81 -0.15
CA SER A 391 -46.24 24.53 0.68
C SER A 391 -45.72 25.84 1.26
N SER A 392 -44.41 26.09 1.23
CA SER A 392 -43.79 27.25 1.88
C SER A 392 -42.57 27.82 1.14
N ALA A 393 -42.24 29.09 1.41
CA ALA A 393 -41.04 29.75 0.89
C ALA A 393 -39.75 29.05 1.32
N PHE A 394 -39.70 28.52 2.54
CA PHE A 394 -38.57 27.72 3.02
C PHE A 394 -38.41 26.42 2.24
N SER A 395 -39.51 25.71 1.97
CA SER A 395 -39.50 24.47 1.18
C SER A 395 -38.94 24.71 -0.22
N THR A 396 -39.36 25.82 -0.86
CA THR A 396 -38.83 26.25 -2.17
C THR A 396 -37.32 26.53 -2.09
N TRP A 397 -36.89 27.26 -1.07
CA TRP A 397 -35.48 27.59 -0.86
C TRP A 397 -34.64 26.33 -0.60
N ALA A 398 -35.11 25.42 0.26
CA ALA A 398 -34.43 24.18 0.61
C ALA A 398 -34.32 23.23 -0.60
N ALA A 399 -35.38 23.08 -1.38
CA ALA A 399 -35.38 22.27 -2.59
C ALA A 399 -34.38 22.79 -3.65
N ARG A 400 -34.31 24.12 -3.85
CA ARG A 400 -33.31 24.73 -4.75
C ARG A 400 -31.89 24.45 -4.30
N HIS A 401 -31.63 24.57 -3.00
CA HIS A 401 -30.29 24.33 -2.44
C HIS A 401 -29.90 22.85 -2.45
N GLU A 402 -30.84 21.95 -2.14
CA GLU A 402 -30.64 20.50 -2.26
C GLU A 402 -30.28 20.14 -3.71
N ARG A 403 -31.08 20.59 -4.66
CA ARG A 403 -30.86 20.32 -6.08
C ARG A 403 -29.51 20.85 -6.56
N SER A 404 -29.17 22.08 -6.18
CA SER A 404 -27.85 22.66 -6.45
C SER A 404 -26.73 21.75 -5.93
N ASP A 405 -26.80 21.24 -4.69
CA ASP A 405 -25.76 20.37 -4.15
C ASP A 405 -25.58 19.09 -5.00
N TYR A 406 -26.66 18.44 -5.45
CA TYR A 406 -26.59 17.24 -6.31
C TYR A 406 -26.17 17.54 -7.76
N GLU A 407 -26.51 18.70 -8.31
CA GLU A 407 -26.09 19.10 -9.66
C GLU A 407 -24.57 19.28 -9.76
N HIS A 408 -23.91 19.65 -8.66
CA HIS A 408 -22.46 19.76 -8.58
C HIS A 408 -21.74 18.40 -8.43
N LEU A 409 -22.45 17.31 -8.13
CA LEU A 409 -21.82 15.99 -8.06
C LEU A 409 -21.41 15.54 -9.47
N THR A 410 -20.09 15.42 -9.66
CA THR A 410 -19.52 14.77 -10.85
C THR A 410 -19.74 13.25 -10.76
N PRO A 411 -20.00 12.58 -11.91
CA PRO A 411 -20.14 11.13 -11.92
C PRO A 411 -18.82 10.45 -11.51
N PRO A 412 -18.89 9.27 -10.88
CA PRO A 412 -17.71 8.45 -10.59
C PRO A 412 -17.08 7.93 -11.91
N ASP A 413 -15.80 7.60 -11.87
CA ASP A 413 -15.07 7.08 -13.03
C ASP A 413 -15.52 5.65 -13.40
N LEU A 414 -16.02 4.89 -12.41
CA LEU A 414 -16.58 3.56 -12.61
C LEU A 414 -17.80 3.36 -11.69
N VAL A 415 -18.90 2.87 -12.26
CA VAL A 415 -20.09 2.42 -11.50
C VAL A 415 -20.19 0.91 -11.61
N VAL A 416 -20.12 0.22 -10.47
CA VAL A 416 -20.34 -1.22 -10.38
C VAL A 416 -21.74 -1.46 -9.85
N VAL A 417 -22.61 -2.02 -10.69
CA VAL A 417 -24.01 -2.31 -10.34
C VAL A 417 -24.15 -3.76 -9.89
N LEU A 418 -24.44 -3.97 -8.61
CA LEU A 418 -24.69 -5.30 -8.05
C LEU A 418 -26.16 -5.67 -8.31
N ARG A 419 -26.35 -6.58 -9.26
CA ARG A 419 -27.65 -7.18 -9.57
C ARG A 419 -27.82 -8.47 -8.78
N ALA A 420 -28.89 -8.56 -8.00
CA ALA A 420 -29.26 -9.77 -7.27
C ALA A 420 -30.75 -10.04 -7.52
N SER A 421 -31.15 -11.32 -7.56
CA SER A 421 -32.57 -11.68 -7.66
C SER A 421 -33.31 -11.25 -6.40
N VAL A 422 -34.60 -10.96 -6.53
CA VAL A 422 -35.46 -10.58 -5.41
C VAL A 422 -35.44 -11.65 -4.33
N ASP A 423 -35.47 -12.93 -4.72
CA ASP A 423 -35.40 -14.07 -3.78
C ASP A 423 -34.09 -14.07 -2.97
N CYS A 424 -32.96 -13.77 -3.62
CA CYS A 424 -31.67 -13.64 -2.93
C CYS A 424 -31.67 -12.46 -1.94
N LEU A 425 -32.30 -11.34 -2.29
CA LEU A 425 -32.39 -10.19 -1.39
C LEU A 425 -33.24 -10.51 -0.15
N ARG A 426 -34.36 -11.25 -0.32
CA ARG A 426 -35.27 -11.67 0.76
C ARG A 426 -34.62 -12.61 1.77
N THR A 427 -33.78 -13.54 1.31
CA THR A 427 -33.03 -14.43 2.23
C THR A 427 -32.04 -13.66 3.11
N ARG A 428 -31.56 -12.50 2.65
CA ARG A 428 -30.58 -11.66 3.36
C ARG A 428 -31.23 -10.56 4.20
N LYS A 429 -32.43 -10.11 3.84
CA LYS A 429 -33.24 -9.14 4.59
C LYS A 429 -34.71 -9.57 4.53
N THR A 430 -35.27 -9.93 5.68
CA THR A 430 -36.67 -10.37 5.82
C THR A 430 -37.70 -9.25 5.62
N ASP A 431 -37.27 -7.98 5.69
CA ASP A 431 -38.17 -6.80 5.70
C ASP A 431 -38.26 -6.07 4.35
N ILE A 432 -38.08 -6.77 3.22
CA ILE A 432 -38.13 -6.13 1.88
C ILE A 432 -39.59 -6.09 1.38
N ASP A 433 -40.13 -4.88 1.24
CA ASP A 433 -41.47 -4.61 0.70
C ASP A 433 -41.51 -4.73 -0.83
N MET A 434 -42.51 -5.46 -1.36
CA MET A 434 -42.60 -5.90 -2.76
C MET A 434 -43.00 -4.79 -3.74
N GLU A 435 -43.70 -3.74 -3.28
CA GLU A 435 -44.16 -2.66 -4.16
C GLU A 435 -43.04 -1.70 -4.60
N ARG A 436 -41.92 -1.65 -3.87
CA ARG A 436 -40.81 -0.72 -4.14
C ARG A 436 -39.73 -1.28 -5.09
N HIS A 437 -39.82 -2.55 -5.48
CA HIS A 437 -38.77 -3.26 -6.21
C HIS A 437 -39.20 -3.86 -7.56
N ARG A 438 -40.45 -3.62 -7.99
CA ARG A 438 -40.87 -3.74 -9.39
C ARG A 438 -40.51 -2.46 -10.14
#